data_AF-A0A383DZ69-F1
#
_entry.id   AF-A0A383DZ69-F1
#
_cell.length_a   1.000
_cell.length_b   1.000
_cell.length_c   1.000
_cell.angle_alpha   90.00
_cell.angle_beta   90.00
_cell.angle_gamma   90.00
#
_symmetry.space_group_name_H-M   'P 1'
#
loop_
_entity.id
_entity.type
_entity.pdbx_description
1 polymer ?
#
loop_
_entity_poly.entity_id
_entity_poly.type
_entity_poly.pdbx_seq_one_letter_code
_entity_poly.pdbx_strand_id
1 'polypeptide(L)' 'MKGKTHSTEEIIRILRQADGGETAQSVCREHNISEQTFYRWKKKYGDMELADAKRL' A
#
# COMPACT_ATOMS: atom_id res chain seq x y z
N MET A 1 24.61 2.29 -2.56
CA MET A 1 23.51 2.88 -1.77
C MET A 1 22.37 1.87 -1.74
N LYS A 2 22.06 1.25 -0.59
CA LYS A 2 20.89 0.37 -0.48
C LYS A 2 19.66 1.27 -0.53
N GLY A 3 19.03 1.39 -1.70
CA GLY A 3 17.73 2.05 -1.81
C GLY A 3 16.80 1.38 -0.80
N LYS A 4 16.19 2.16 0.10
CA LYS A 4 15.21 1.65 1.06
C LYS A 4 14.03 1.13 0.25
N THR A 5 14.01 -0.16 -0.04
CA THR A 5 12.86 -0.84 -0.62
C THR A 5 11.85 -1.08 0.48
N HIS A 6 10.63 -0.57 0.30
CA HIS A 6 9.52 -0.86 1.19
C HIS A 6 9.29 -2.38 1.25
N SER A 7 9.11 -2.89 2.46
CA SER A 7 8.81 -4.32 2.66
C SER A 7 7.38 -4.61 2.21
N THR A 8 7.09 -5.84 1.78
CA THR A 8 5.73 -6.24 1.38
C THR A 8 4.70 -5.95 2.48
N GLU A 9 5.06 -6.20 3.75
CA GLU A 9 4.19 -5.91 4.89
C GLU A 9 3.89 -4.41 5.04
N GLU A 10 4.89 -3.55 4.84
CA GLU A 10 4.73 -2.10 4.91
C GLU A 10 3.82 -1.61 3.77
N ILE A 11 4.01 -2.13 2.56
CA ILE A 11 3.14 -1.85 1.41
C ILE A 11 1.69 -2.24 1.72
N ILE A 12 1.46 -3.42 2.30
CA ILE A 12 0.12 -3.89 2.66
C ILE A 12 -0.53 -2.96 3.70
N ARG A 13 0.20 -2.56 4.76
CA ARG A 13 -0.32 -1.62 5.77
C ARG A 13 -0.73 -0.28 5.15
N ILE A 14 0.08 0.25 4.25
CA ILE A 14 -0.17 1.51 3.53
C ILE A 14 -1.43 1.39 2.66
N LEU A 15 -1.61 0.26 1.96
CA LEU A 15 -2.82 0.01 1.16
C LEU A 15 -4.08 -0.06 2.05
N ARG A 16 -4.01 -0.71 3.22
CA ARG A 16 -5.13 -0.78 4.19
C ARG A 16 -5.55 0.56 4.73
N GLN A 17 -4.61 1.46 5.02
CA GLN A 17 -4.96 2.82 5.50
C GLN A 17 -5.86 3.54 4.47
N ALA A 18 -5.58 3.37 3.18
CA ALA A 18 -6.40 3.95 2.13
C ALA A 18 -7.79 3.30 1.98
N ASP A 19 -7.92 1.98 2.22
CA ASP A 19 -9.24 1.32 2.22
C ASP A 19 -10.03 1.61 3.51
N GLY A 20 -9.36 2.00 4.61
CA GLY A 20 -9.96 2.39 5.89
C GLY A 20 -10.61 3.77 5.94
N GLY A 21 -10.64 4.50 4.81
CA GLY A 21 -11.29 5.81 4.69
C GLY A 21 -10.33 6.99 4.48
N GLU A 22 -9.01 6.76 4.50
CA GLU A 22 -8.05 7.78 4.08
C GLU A 22 -7.93 7.83 2.55
N THR A 23 -7.74 9.03 2.00
CA THR A 23 -7.52 9.15 0.56
C THR A 23 -6.11 8.68 0.21
N ALA A 24 -5.94 8.08 -0.98
CA ALA A 24 -4.63 7.68 -1.49
C ALA A 24 -3.61 8.84 -1.45
N GLN A 25 -4.06 10.08 -1.67
CA GLN A 25 -3.24 11.28 -1.61
C GLN A 25 -2.74 11.59 -0.18
N SER A 26 -3.58 11.41 0.85
CA SER A 26 -3.19 11.57 2.26
C SER A 26 -2.12 10.54 2.64
N VAL A 27 -2.40 9.28 2.33
CA VAL A 27 -1.49 8.15 2.58
C VAL A 27 -0.16 8.35 1.85
N CYS A 28 -0.19 8.80 0.60
CA CYS A 28 1.03 9.10 -0.15
C CYS A 28 1.88 10.18 0.51
N ARG A 29 1.23 11.23 1.05
CA ARG A 29 1.92 12.31 1.75
C ARG A 29 2.49 11.86 3.10
N GLU A 30 1.77 11.04 3.85
CA GLU A 30 2.22 10.49 5.13
C GLU A 30 3.46 9.60 4.97
N HIS A 31 3.42 8.70 3.97
CA HIS A 31 4.50 7.73 3.74
C HIS A 31 5.60 8.23 2.80
N ASN A 32 5.52 9.49 2.37
CA ASN A 32 6.46 10.12 1.44
C ASN A 32 6.64 9.29 0.15
N ILE A 33 5.53 8.77 -0.38
CA ILE A 33 5.48 8.03 -1.64
C ILE A 33 4.68 8.81 -2.69
N SER A 34 4.90 8.50 -3.95
CA SER A 34 4.08 9.04 -5.03
C SER A 34 2.80 8.22 -5.21
N GLU A 35 1.72 8.86 -5.65
CA GLU A 35 0.46 8.17 -6.01
C GLU A 35 0.70 7.08 -7.07
N GLN A 36 1.62 7.31 -8.01
CA GLN A 36 2.02 6.31 -9.00
C GLN A 36 2.57 5.04 -8.35
N THR A 37 3.37 5.19 -7.29
CA THR A 37 3.90 4.05 -6.51
C THR A 37 2.78 3.33 -5.78
N PHE A 38 1.88 4.09 -5.15
CA PHE A 38 0.70 3.55 -4.46
C PHE A 38 -0.17 2.71 -5.41
N TYR A 39 -0.54 3.23 -6.59
CA TYR A 39 -1.35 2.47 -7.54
C TYR A 39 -0.63 1.26 -8.14
N ARG A 40 0.69 1.35 -8.34
CA ARG A 40 1.51 0.17 -8.72
C ARG A 40 1.45 -0.92 -7.66
N TRP A 41 1.54 -0.54 -6.38
CA TRP A 41 1.39 -1.47 -5.27
C TRP A 41 -0.03 -2.03 -5.19
N LYS A 42 -1.06 -1.19 -5.32
CA LYS A 42 -2.46 -1.64 -5.33
C LYS A 42 -2.71 -2.67 -6.43
N LYS A 43 -2.13 -2.51 -7.63
CA LYS A 43 -2.23 -3.49 -8.71
C LYS A 43 -1.49 -4.81 -8.41
N LYS A 44 -0.36 -4.75 -7.70
CA LYS A 44 0.49 -5.92 -7.43
C LYS A 44 0.10 -6.70 -6.18
N TYR A 45 -0.34 -5.99 -5.14
CA TYR A 45 -0.58 -6.50 -3.79
C TYR A 45 -2.03 -6.33 -3.33
N GLY A 46 -2.85 -5.54 -4.02
CA GLY A 46 -4.27 -5.36 -3.66
C GLY A 46 -5.11 -6.64 -3.83
N ASP A 47 -4.73 -7.53 -4.75
CA ASP A 47 -5.38 -8.85 -4.88
C ASP A 47 -4.91 -9.82 -3.78
N MET A 48 -3.65 -9.69 -3.34
CA MET A 48 -3.11 -10.44 -2.20
C MET A 48 -3.83 -10.08 -0.90
N GLU A 49 -4.15 -8.80 -0.70
CA GLU A 49 -5.03 -8.31 0.37
C GLU A 49 -6.41 -8.95 0.35
N LEU A 50 -7.08 -9.00 -0.81
CA LEU A 50 -8.39 -9.65 -0.93
C LEU A 50 -8.33 -11.15 -0.61
N ALA A 51 -7.26 -11.83 -1.01
CA ALA A 51 -7.08 -13.25 -0.77
C ALA A 51 -6.78 -13.57 0.71
N ASP A 52 -6.01 -12.73 1.41
CA ASP A 52 -5.71 -12.88 2.84
C ASP A 52 -6.90 -12.45 3.71
N ALA A 53 -7.60 -11.36 3.35
CA ALA A 53 -8.81 -10.91 4.03
C ALA A 53 -9.97 -11.92 3.93
N LYS A 54 -10.00 -12.74 2.88
CA LYS A 54 -10.99 -13.81 2.69
C LYS A 54 -10.65 -15.10 3.45
N ARG A 55 -9.45 -15.18 4.07
CA ARG A 55 -8.97 -16.34 4.85
C ARG A 55 -9.09 -16.16 6.37
N LEU A 56 -9.52 -14.99 6.84
CA LEU A 56 -9.80 -14.68 8.25
C LEU A 56 -11.28 -14.88 8.58
#